data_AF-T1BQN7-F1
#
_entry.id   AF-T1BQN7-F1
#
_cell.length_a   1.000
_cell.length_b   1.000
_cell.length_c   1.000
_cell.angle_alpha   90.00
_cell.angle_beta   90.00
_cell.angle_gamma   90.00
#
_symmetry.space_group_name_H-M   'P 1'
#
loop_
_entity.id
_entity.type
_entity.pdbx_description
1 polymer ?
#
loop_
_entity_poly.entity_id
_entity_poly.type
_entity_poly.pdbx_seq_one_letter_code
_entity_poly.pdbx_strand_id
1 'polypeptide(L)'
;MSTVKLTPLVIKNSTCPQEKQKHDLFDTGCKGLLLEVRQSGGRTFYLRYTDDRGKQRQYRIGDPTAISLAQARKKADELRGQIALGIDPAAEKATLRQ
;
A
#
# COMPACT_ATOMS: atom_id res chain seq x y z
N MET A 1 -5.22 -12.18 7.32
CA MET A 1 -4.37 -11.09 6.79
C MET A 1 -2.97 -11.34 7.29
N SER A 2 -2.00 -11.57 6.40
CA SER A 2 -0.63 -11.90 6.81
C SER A 2 0.13 -10.61 7.11
N THR A 3 0.43 -10.36 8.37
CA THR A 3 1.29 -9.27 8.82
C THR A 3 2.73 -9.71 8.80
N VAL A 4 3.60 -8.95 8.13
CA VAL A 4 5.03 -9.22 8.02
C VAL A 4 5.80 -7.92 8.16
N LYS A 5 7.01 -7.99 8.73
CA LYS A 5 7.91 -6.84 8.68
C LYS A 5 8.42 -6.71 7.26
N LEU A 6 7.93 -5.72 6.50
CA LEU A 6 8.46 -5.49 5.16
C LEU A 6 9.91 -5.06 5.29
N THR A 7 10.75 -5.76 4.55
CA THR A 7 12.16 -5.42 4.32
C THR A 7 12.41 -5.51 2.81
N PRO A 8 13.43 -4.84 2.28
CA PRO A 8 13.77 -4.93 0.85
C PRO A 8 13.96 -6.38 0.39
N LEU A 9 14.53 -7.24 1.24
CA LEU A 9 14.71 -8.66 0.98
C LEU A 9 13.37 -9.40 0.91
N VAL A 10 12.47 -9.15 1.88
CA VAL A 10 11.12 -9.74 1.90
C VAL A 10 10.31 -9.32 0.68
N ILE A 11 10.41 -8.06 0.25
CA ILE A 11 9.73 -7.56 -0.97
C ILE A 11 10.28 -8.23 -2.23
N LYS A 12 11.58 -8.52 -2.27
CA LYS A 12 12.21 -9.17 -3.43
C LYS A 12 11.87 -10.66 -3.50
N ASN A 13 11.84 -11.32 -2.34
CA ASN A 13 11.59 -12.76 -2.21
C ASN A 13 10.11 -13.11 -2.07
N SER A 14 9.23 -12.13 -1.87
CA SER A 14 7.80 -12.38 -1.79
C SER A 14 7.27 -12.86 -3.12
N THR A 15 6.64 -14.04 -3.07
CA THR A 15 5.98 -14.69 -4.19
C THR A 15 4.53 -14.90 -3.85
N CYS A 16 3.70 -14.85 -4.89
CA CYS A 16 2.29 -15.19 -4.76
C CYS A 16 2.18 -16.72 -4.68
N PRO A 17 1.53 -17.30 -3.65
CA PRO A 17 1.23 -18.73 -3.65
C PRO A 17 0.37 -19.06 -4.87
N GLN A 18 0.69 -20.16 -5.55
CA GLN A 18 0.13 -20.52 -6.86
C GLN A 18 -1.41 -20.66 -6.87
N GLU A 19 -2.01 -20.84 -5.69
CA GLU A 19 -3.46 -20.95 -5.50
C GLU A 19 -4.19 -19.60 -5.41
N LYS A 20 -3.48 -18.47 -5.37
CA LYS A 20 -4.10 -17.14 -5.23
C LYS A 20 -3.61 -16.17 -6.30
N GLN A 21 -4.56 -15.46 -6.92
CA GLN A 21 -4.28 -14.41 -7.91
C GLN A 21 -3.48 -13.23 -7.32
N LYS A 22 -3.66 -12.96 -6.02
CA LYS A 22 -2.94 -11.93 -5.29
C LYS A 22 -2.67 -12.30 -3.84
N HIS A 23 -1.59 -11.74 -3.30
CA HIS A 23 -1.16 -11.91 -1.93
C HIS A 23 -0.86 -10.54 -1.30
N ASP A 24 -1.65 -10.20 -0.29
CA ASP A 24 -1.52 -8.92 0.44
C ASP A 24 -0.68 -9.13 1.70
N LEU A 25 0.48 -8.48 1.74
CA LEU A 25 1.40 -8.49 2.88
C LEU A 25 1.31 -7.16 3.62
N PHE A 26 0.84 -7.17 4.86
CA PHE A 26 0.73 -5.95 5.68
C PHE A 26 2.04 -5.65 6.38
N ASP A 27 2.51 -4.41 6.29
CA ASP A 27 3.73 -3.98 6.98
C ASP A 27 3.47 -3.81 8.48
N THR A 28 4.30 -4.43 9.31
CA THR A 28 4.29 -4.18 10.76
C THR A 28 4.96 -2.85 11.11
N GLY A 29 5.81 -2.32 10.23
CA GLY A 29 6.54 -1.06 10.45
C GLY A 29 5.73 0.20 10.17
N CYS A 30 4.63 0.12 9.41
CA CYS A 30 3.80 1.26 9.05
C CYS A 30 2.34 0.82 8.94
N LYS A 31 1.47 1.31 9.84
CA LYS A 31 0.07 0.88 9.88
C LYS A 31 -0.65 1.26 8.59
N GLY A 32 -1.40 0.31 8.04
CA GLY A 32 -2.15 0.49 6.80
C GLY A 32 -1.33 0.29 5.53
N LEU A 33 0.01 0.32 5.59
CA LEU A 33 0.85 -0.01 4.44
C LEU A 33 0.78 -1.51 4.16
N LEU A 34 0.56 -1.86 2.89
CA LEU A 34 0.60 -3.22 2.40
C LEU A 34 1.31 -3.31 1.06
N LEU A 35 1.91 -4.47 0.80
CA LEU A 35 2.44 -4.87 -0.49
C LEU A 35 1.47 -5.89 -1.11
N GLU A 36 0.84 -5.51 -2.21
CA GLU A 36 0.11 -6.45 -3.07
C GLU A 36 1.14 -7.10 -4.00
N VAL A 37 1.26 -8.43 -3.91
CA VAL A 37 2.03 -9.24 -4.84
C VAL A 37 1.04 -10.00 -5.71
N ARG A 38 1.13 -9.88 -7.02
CA ARG A 38 0.26 -10.59 -7.98
C ARG A 38 0.93 -11.86 -8.45
N GLN A 39 0.13 -12.83 -8.89
CA GLN A 39 0.63 -14.07 -9.50
C GLN A 39 1.50 -13.80 -10.73
N SER A 40 1.23 -12.72 -11.48
CA SER A 40 2.05 -12.28 -12.61
C SER A 40 3.44 -11.75 -12.22
N GLY A 41 3.75 -11.65 -10.93
CA GLY A 41 5.01 -11.08 -10.42
C GLY A 41 4.97 -9.57 -10.20
N GLY A 42 3.87 -8.90 -10.60
CA GLY A 42 3.65 -7.49 -10.30
C GLY A 42 3.55 -7.23 -8.80
N ARG A 43 4.18 -6.16 -8.34
CA ARG A 43 4.22 -5.79 -6.92
C ARG A 43 3.80 -4.35 -6.78
N THR A 44 3.00 -4.01 -5.79
CA THR A 44 2.57 -2.61 -5.62
C THR A 44 2.33 -2.31 -4.15
N PHE A 45 2.85 -1.18 -3.70
CA PHE A 45 2.55 -0.62 -2.39
C PHE A 45 1.19 0.08 -2.41
N TYR A 46 0.37 -0.29 -1.43
CA TYR A 46 -0.92 0.33 -1.17
C TYR A 46 -1.00 0.80 0.28
N LEU A 47 -1.73 1.88 0.51
CA LEU A 47 -2.21 2.27 1.83
C LEU A 47 -3.67 1.84 1.94
N ARG A 48 -3.98 0.92 2.86
CA ARG A 48 -5.35 0.64 3.27
C ARG A 48 -5.74 1.59 4.39
N TYR A 49 -6.84 2.29 4.20
CA TYR A 49 -7.39 3.23 5.17
C TYR A 49 -8.92 3.15 5.18
N THR A 50 -9.52 3.77 6.19
CA THR A 50 -10.97 3.98 6.26
C THR A 50 -11.23 5.45 5.98
N ASP A 51 -12.15 5.74 5.07
CA ASP A 51 -12.57 7.11 4.79
C ASP A 51 -13.44 7.68 5.92
N ASP A 52 -13.75 8.97 5.82
CA ASP A 52 -14.67 9.71 6.71
C ASP A 52 -16.06 9.07 6.80
N ARG A 53 -16.47 8.34 5.76
CA ARG A 53 -17.76 7.63 5.67
C ARG A 53 -17.69 6.21 6.23
N GLY A 54 -16.59 5.81 6.85
CA GLY A 54 -16.42 4.47 7.44
C GLY A 54 -16.15 3.35 6.42
N LYS A 55 -15.94 3.68 5.15
CA LYS A 55 -15.67 2.71 4.09
C LYS A 55 -14.18 2.45 3.97
N GLN A 56 -13.81 1.17 3.89
CA GLN A 56 -12.42 0.80 3.63
C GLN A 56 -12.02 1.06 2.19
N ARG A 57 -10.90 1.74 2.01
CA ARG A 57 -10.30 2.06 0.70
C ARG A 57 -8.85 1.64 0.67
N GLN A 58 -8.34 1.50 -0.55
CA GLN A 58 -6.93 1.25 -0.83
C GLN A 58 -6.41 2.34 -1.77
N TYR A 59 -5.37 3.05 -1.33
CA TYR A 59 -4.69 4.05 -2.13
C TYR A 59 -3.40 3.48 -2.70
N ARG A 60 -3.25 3.50 -4.02
CA ARG A 60 -2.00 3.06 -4.68
C ARG A 60 -0.90 4.10 -4.44
N ILE A 61 0.14 3.71 -3.70
CA ILE A 61 1.32 4.53 -3.43
C ILE A 61 2.29 4.45 -4.59
N GLY A 62 2.71 3.24 -4.98
CA GLY A 62 3.68 3.06 -6.06
C GLY A 62 4.23 1.64 -6.19
N ASP A 63 5.02 1.39 -7.22
CA ASP A 63 5.67 0.10 -7.47
C ASP A 63 7.03 0.03 -6.73
N PRO A 64 7.41 -1.10 -6.10
CA PRO A 64 8.70 -1.23 -5.43
C PRO A 64 9.94 -1.12 -6.34
N THR A 65 9.76 -1.17 -7.66
CA THR A 65 10.83 -0.86 -8.63
C THR A 65 11.04 0.65 -8.81
N ALA A 66 9.99 1.45 -8.57
CA ALA A 66 10.02 2.90 -8.75
C ALA A 66 10.23 3.65 -7.42
N ILE A 67 9.75 3.11 -6.30
CA ILE A 67 9.89 3.71 -4.97
C ILE A 67 10.46 2.72 -3.97
N SER A 68 11.36 3.21 -3.10
CA SER A 68 11.90 2.43 -1.99
C SER A 68 10.84 2.20 -0.90
N LEU A 69 11.03 1.17 -0.08
CA LEU A 69 10.19 0.92 1.09
C LEU A 69 10.16 2.12 2.05
N ALA A 70 11.28 2.81 2.25
CA ALA A 70 11.34 3.99 3.11
C ALA A 70 10.47 5.14 2.56
N GLN A 71 10.52 5.38 1.25
CA GLN A 71 9.64 6.36 0.59
C GLN A 71 8.18 5.94 0.67
N ALA A 72 7.87 4.66 0.48
CA ALA A 72 6.51 4.14 0.61
C ALA A 72 5.95 4.33 2.02
N ARG A 73 6.75 4.09 3.06
CA ARG A 73 6.38 4.35 4.47
C ARG A 73 6.13 5.84 4.73
N LYS A 74 7.08 6.69 4.32
CA LYS A 74 6.92 8.15 4.44
C LYS A 74 5.63 8.62 3.77
N LYS A 75 5.35 8.14 2.55
CA LYS A 75 4.14 8.52 1.82
C LYS A 75 2.87 7.99 2.48
N ALA A 76 2.91 6.77 3.02
CA ALA A 76 1.79 6.21 3.78
C ALA A 76 1.48 7.05 5.03
N ASP A 77 2.50 7.50 5.76
CA ASP A 77 2.32 8.35 6.93
C ASP A 77 1.78 9.74 6.56
N GLU A 78 2.29 10.36 5.48
CA GLU A 78 1.75 11.61 4.93
C GLU A 78 0.25 11.50 4.60
N LEU A 79 -0.12 10.47 3.84
CA LEU A 79 -1.51 10.20 3.44
C LEU A 79 -2.40 9.95 4.66
N ARG A 80 -1.90 9.23 5.66
CA ARG A 80 -2.63 9.01 6.92
C ARG A 80 -2.83 10.30 7.70
N GLY A 81 -1.85 11.20 7.69
CA GLY A 81 -1.99 12.54 8.25
C GLY A 81 -3.11 13.31 7.55
N GLN A 82 -3.15 13.31 6.22
CA GLN A 82 -4.23 13.93 5.43
C GLN A 82 -5.61 13.34 5.78
N ILE A 83 -5.72 12.01 5.85
CA ILE A 83 -6.97 11.32 6.22
C ILE A 83 -7.41 11.71 7.64
N ALA A 84 -6.47 11.81 8.59
CA ALA A 84 -6.78 12.24 9.95
C ALA A 84 -7.26 13.70 10.03
N LEU A 85 -6.87 14.52 9.07
CA LEU A 85 -7.37 15.90 8.88
C LEU A 85 -8.68 15.97 8.08
N GLY A 86 -9.27 14.82 7.70
CA GLY A 86 -10.50 14.74 6.91
C GLY A 86 -10.30 14.92 5.40
N ILE A 87 -9.06 14.92 4.91
CA ILE A 87 -8.75 15.02 3.49
C ILE A 87 -8.68 13.61 2.90
N ASP A 88 -9.56 13.29 1.95
CA ASP A 88 -9.56 12.00 1.25
C ASP A 88 -8.54 11.99 0.09
N PRO A 89 -7.42 11.25 0.19
CA PRO A 89 -6.38 11.27 -0.84
C PRO A 89 -6.84 10.66 -2.17
N ALA A 90 -7.86 9.82 -2.15
CA ALA A 90 -8.45 9.28 -3.37
C ALA A 90 -9.14 10.37 -4.20
N ALA A 91 -9.69 11.40 -3.54
CA ALA A 91 -10.29 12.54 -4.21
C ALA A 91 -9.23 13.45 -4.86
N GLU A 92 -8.11 13.70 -4.17
CA GLU A 92 -6.99 14.50 -4.73
C GLU A 92 -6.32 13.85 -5.95
N LYS A 93 -6.20 12.52 -5.97
CA LYS A 93 -5.57 11.82 -7.11
C LYS A 93 -6.45 11.82 -8.37
N ALA A 94 -7.77 11.90 -8.20
CA ALA A 94 -8.69 12.00 -9.33
C ALA A 94 -8.54 13.33 -10.07
N THR A 95 -8.19 14.41 -9.37
CA THR A 95 -7.99 15.74 -9.94
C THR A 95 -6.68 15.89 -10.73
N LEU A 96 -5.62 15.16 -10.36
CA LEU A 96 -4.31 15.22 -11.03
C LEU A 96 -4.21 14.41 -12.33
N ARG A 97 -5.30 13.74 -12.73
CA ARG A 97 -5.34 12.86 -13.91
C ARG A 97 -6.21 13.45 -15.02
N GLN A 98 -6.21 14.78 -15.17
CA GLN A 98 -6.74 15.51 -16.33
C GLN A 98 -5.61 15.85 -17.31
#